data_AF-A0A7Y2FS67-F1
#
_entry.id   AF-A0A7Y2FS67-F1
#
_cell.length_a   1.000
_cell.length_b   1.000
_cell.length_c   1.000
_cell.angle_alpha   90.00
_cell.angle_beta   90.00
_cell.angle_gamma   90.00
#
_symmetry.space_group_name_H-M   'P 1'
#
loop_
_entity.id
_entity.type
_entity.pdbx_description
1 polymer ?
#
loop_
_entity_poly.entity_id
_entity_poly.type
_entity_poly.pdbx_seq_one_letter_code
_entity_poly.pdbx_strand_id
1 'polypeptide(L)'
;MFIQTEATPNPATLKFIPGEPVVSGAPRDFRTLDDAEASPLATRLFSVNGVSGVFLGADFITVTKDDGDWQHLKPAILGVIMEHYLSGAPVLSDDEGAEVASEEFFDEADEEIVSTIKELLDTRVRPAVAQDGGDITFHGFKEGIVFLQMKGACQGCPSSTATLKHGIENLLRHFIPEVSEVRPV
;
A
#
# COMPACT_ATOMS: atom_id res chain seq x y z
N MET A 1 16.95 13.39 -13.09
CA MET A 1 15.99 12.92 -12.07
C MET A 1 16.76 12.53 -10.82
N PHE A 2 16.32 12.94 -9.62
CA PHE A 2 16.94 12.56 -8.34
C PHE A 2 15.89 11.84 -7.49
N ILE A 3 16.16 10.57 -7.17
CA ILE A 3 15.22 9.72 -6.42
C ILE A 3 15.72 9.63 -4.98
N GLN A 4 14.92 10.09 -4.03
CA GLN A 4 15.20 9.91 -2.60
C GLN A 4 14.76 8.53 -2.14
N THR A 5 15.35 8.03 -1.07
CA THR A 5 14.95 6.75 -0.48
C THR A 5 14.80 6.87 1.02
N GLU A 6 13.75 6.28 1.56
CA GLU A 6 13.44 6.30 2.99
C GLU A 6 13.23 4.88 3.50
N ALA A 7 13.74 4.61 4.70
CA ALA A 7 13.47 3.36 5.39
C ALA A 7 12.02 3.36 5.88
N THR A 8 11.37 2.22 5.80
CA THR A 8 10.02 2.01 6.34
C THR A 8 10.09 1.22 7.64
N PRO A 9 9.03 1.22 8.48
CA PRO A 9 8.97 0.38 9.67
C PRO A 9 9.13 -1.13 9.38
N ASN A 10 8.79 -1.57 8.16
CA ASN A 10 9.03 -2.93 7.70
C ASN A 10 10.44 -3.04 7.06
N PRO A 11 11.35 -3.89 7.59
CA PRO A 11 12.72 -4.02 7.08
C PRO A 11 12.81 -4.69 5.70
N ALA A 12 11.76 -5.41 5.30
CA ALA A 12 11.66 -6.03 3.98
C ALA A 12 11.17 -5.05 2.91
N THR A 13 10.85 -3.81 3.26
CA THR A 13 10.40 -2.78 2.32
C THR A 13 11.29 -1.55 2.33
N LEU A 14 11.36 -0.86 1.19
CA LEU A 14 12.05 0.42 1.06
C LEU A 14 11.21 1.37 0.20
N LYS A 15 11.07 2.62 0.66
CA LYS A 15 10.33 3.67 -0.03
C LYS A 15 11.28 4.48 -0.92
N PHE A 16 10.85 4.72 -2.15
CA PHE A 16 11.54 5.50 -3.17
C PHE A 16 10.66 6.68 -3.55
N ILE A 17 11.21 7.89 -3.56
CA ILE A 17 10.48 9.14 -3.81
C ILE A 17 11.09 9.79 -5.06
N PRO A 18 10.44 9.63 -6.22
CA PRO A 18 10.91 10.15 -7.51
C PRO A 18 11.04 11.68 -7.58
N GLY A 19 10.34 12.40 -6.70
CA GLY A 19 10.21 13.87 -6.74
C GLY A 19 9.14 14.36 -7.72
N GLU A 20 8.37 13.45 -8.29
CA GLU A 20 7.26 13.68 -9.23
C GLU A 20 6.08 12.78 -8.84
N PRO A 21 4.82 13.15 -9.17
CA PRO A 21 3.67 12.28 -8.95
C PRO A 21 3.87 10.90 -9.61
N VAL A 22 3.48 9.85 -8.89
CA VAL A 22 3.59 8.45 -9.35
C VAL A 22 2.24 7.94 -9.83
N VAL A 23 1.21 8.05 -8.98
CA VAL A 23 -0.18 7.69 -9.31
C VAL A 23 -1.10 8.85 -8.94
N SER A 24 -1.96 9.27 -9.87
CA SER A 24 -2.92 10.38 -9.66
C SER A 24 -4.24 9.95 -9.02
N GLY A 25 -4.52 8.64 -8.94
CA GLY A 25 -5.75 8.07 -8.39
C GLY A 25 -5.50 7.19 -7.15
N ALA A 26 -6.32 6.15 -7.00
CA ALA A 26 -6.12 5.16 -5.93
C ALA A 26 -4.73 4.52 -6.05
N PRO A 27 -4.01 4.28 -4.94
CA PRO A 27 -2.75 3.55 -4.97
C PRO A 27 -2.89 2.17 -5.63
N ARG A 28 -1.78 1.58 -6.08
CA ARG A 28 -1.77 0.24 -6.68
C ARG A 28 -0.80 -0.67 -5.94
N ASP A 29 -1.26 -1.87 -5.59
CA ASP A 29 -0.48 -2.90 -4.92
C ASP A 29 -0.30 -4.09 -5.86
N PHE A 30 0.94 -4.37 -6.26
CA PHE A 30 1.30 -5.45 -7.16
C PHE A 30 2.08 -6.51 -6.40
N ARG A 31 1.60 -7.75 -6.44
CA ARG A 31 2.14 -8.87 -5.65
C ARG A 31 2.68 -10.00 -6.51
N THR A 32 2.30 -10.01 -7.79
CA THR A 32 2.75 -10.98 -8.76
C THR A 32 3.13 -10.29 -10.06
N LEU A 33 3.85 -11.03 -10.91
CA LEU A 33 4.24 -10.53 -12.22
C LEU A 33 3.03 -10.34 -13.14
N ASP A 34 2.00 -11.17 -12.97
CA ASP A 34 0.73 -11.09 -13.71
C ASP A 34 -0.04 -9.80 -13.31
N ASP A 35 -0.14 -9.49 -12.02
CA ASP A 35 -0.79 -8.24 -11.56
C ASP A 35 -0.04 -7.00 -12.09
N ALA A 36 1.29 -7.12 -12.22
CA ALA A 36 2.16 -6.03 -12.64
C ALA A 36 2.00 -5.63 -14.12
N GLU A 37 1.31 -6.41 -14.95
CA GLU A 37 1.05 -6.09 -16.36
C GLU A 37 0.26 -4.77 -16.53
N ALA A 38 -0.53 -4.39 -15.53
CA ALA A 38 -1.23 -3.11 -15.48
C ALA A 38 -0.30 -1.90 -15.26
N SER A 39 1.00 -2.13 -15.02
CA SER A 39 1.99 -1.08 -14.79
C SER A 39 3.33 -1.41 -15.48
N PRO A 40 3.71 -0.67 -16.54
CA PRO A 40 5.03 -0.85 -17.16
C PRO A 40 6.18 -0.57 -16.18
N LEU A 41 5.97 0.28 -15.16
CA LEU A 41 6.94 0.50 -14.09
C LEU A 41 7.04 -0.74 -13.17
N ALA A 42 5.91 -1.26 -12.69
CA ALA A 42 5.91 -2.43 -11.80
C ALA A 42 6.49 -3.66 -12.51
N THR A 43 6.12 -3.91 -13.76
CA THR A 43 6.67 -5.02 -14.57
C THR A 43 8.20 -4.96 -14.63
N ARG A 44 8.77 -3.76 -14.88
CA ARG A 44 10.24 -3.60 -14.89
C ARG A 44 10.85 -3.82 -13.50
N LEU A 45 10.19 -3.37 -12.44
CA LEU A 45 10.68 -3.57 -11.07
C LEU A 45 10.68 -5.04 -10.67
N PHE A 46 9.66 -5.82 -11.04
CA PHE A 46 9.61 -7.27 -10.82
C PHE A 46 10.70 -8.04 -11.59
N SER A 47 11.30 -7.45 -12.64
CA SER A 47 12.44 -8.07 -13.33
C SER A 47 13.73 -8.05 -12.50
N VAL A 48 13.80 -7.24 -11.44
CA VAL A 48 14.93 -7.21 -10.51
C VAL A 48 14.83 -8.41 -9.58
N ASN A 49 15.83 -9.30 -9.65
CA ASN A 49 15.88 -10.49 -8.79
C ASN A 49 15.86 -10.09 -7.30
N GLY A 50 14.97 -10.74 -6.53
CA GLY A 50 14.74 -10.44 -5.11
C GLY A 50 13.63 -9.43 -4.84
N VAL A 51 12.99 -8.86 -5.88
CA VAL A 51 11.77 -8.05 -5.72
C VAL A 51 10.55 -8.97 -5.71
N SER A 52 9.74 -8.86 -4.66
CA SER A 52 8.54 -9.68 -4.45
C SER A 52 7.24 -8.87 -4.36
N GLY A 53 7.33 -7.55 -4.27
CA GLY A 53 6.15 -6.68 -4.26
C GLY A 53 6.49 -5.25 -4.66
N VAL A 54 5.55 -4.61 -5.34
CA VAL A 54 5.65 -3.20 -5.75
C VAL A 54 4.36 -2.50 -5.39
N PHE A 55 4.45 -1.45 -4.59
CA PHE A 55 3.33 -0.60 -4.25
C PHE A 55 3.56 0.80 -4.78
N LEU A 56 2.61 1.33 -5.53
CA LEU A 56 2.64 2.66 -6.12
C LEU A 56 1.67 3.58 -5.37
N GLY A 57 2.24 4.50 -4.58
CA GLY A 57 1.50 5.55 -3.89
C GLY A 57 1.32 6.80 -4.77
N ALA A 58 0.85 7.88 -4.16
CA ALA A 58 0.61 9.14 -4.87
C ALA A 58 1.90 9.76 -5.43
N ASP A 59 2.97 9.77 -4.63
CA ASP A 59 4.25 10.42 -4.93
C ASP A 59 5.47 9.53 -4.57
N PHE A 60 5.23 8.26 -4.25
CA PHE A 60 6.26 7.32 -3.87
C PHE A 60 6.02 5.91 -4.44
N ILE A 61 7.10 5.14 -4.48
CA ILE A 61 7.13 3.73 -4.87
C ILE A 61 7.68 2.97 -3.66
N THR A 62 6.97 1.98 -3.16
CA THR A 62 7.50 1.06 -2.15
C THR A 62 7.81 -0.27 -2.81
N VAL A 63 9.03 -0.76 -2.62
CA VAL A 63 9.45 -2.08 -3.10
C VAL A 63 9.63 -3.01 -1.91
N THR A 64 9.09 -4.22 -2.03
CA THR A 64 9.23 -5.31 -1.08
C THR A 64 10.22 -6.34 -1.63
N LYS A 65 11.11 -6.83 -0.77
CA LYS A 65 12.03 -7.93 -1.10
C LYS A 65 11.66 -9.20 -0.36
N ASP A 66 11.83 -10.35 -1.00
CA ASP A 66 11.75 -11.68 -0.39
C ASP A 66 13.13 -12.22 0.00
N ASP A 67 14.15 -11.91 -0.78
CA ASP A 67 15.54 -12.31 -0.58
C ASP A 67 16.51 -11.15 -0.92
N GLY A 68 17.79 -11.32 -0.59
CA GLY A 68 18.85 -10.38 -0.92
C GLY A 68 19.01 -9.20 0.05
N ASP A 69 20.07 -8.42 -0.17
CA ASP A 69 20.45 -7.26 0.64
C ASP A 69 20.12 -5.95 -0.09
N TRP A 70 19.56 -4.99 0.64
CA TRP A 70 19.25 -3.66 0.14
C TRP A 70 20.46 -2.93 -0.46
N GLN A 71 21.69 -3.23 -0.01
CA GLN A 71 22.91 -2.66 -0.60
C GLN A 71 23.08 -3.01 -2.09
N HIS A 72 22.57 -4.17 -2.53
CA HIS A 72 22.63 -4.61 -3.93
C HIS A 72 21.33 -4.30 -4.69
N LEU A 73 20.18 -4.50 -4.04
CA LEU A 73 18.88 -4.24 -4.66
C LEU A 73 18.65 -2.76 -4.94
N LYS A 74 19.03 -1.88 -4.01
CA LYS A 74 18.76 -0.44 -4.11
C LYS A 74 19.36 0.20 -5.37
N PRO A 75 20.65 -0.01 -5.73
CA PRO A 75 21.20 0.50 -6.99
C PRO A 75 20.45 -0.01 -8.23
N ALA A 76 20.06 -1.29 -8.26
CA ALA A 76 19.34 -1.87 -9.41
C ALA A 76 17.94 -1.25 -9.56
N ILE A 77 17.19 -1.16 -8.47
CA ILE A 77 15.86 -0.54 -8.44
C ILE A 77 15.92 0.94 -8.85
N LEU A 78 16.90 1.70 -8.33
CA LEU A 78 17.09 3.10 -8.72
C LEU A 78 17.35 3.24 -10.22
N GLY A 79 18.15 2.33 -10.80
CA GLY A 79 18.39 2.28 -12.25
C GLY A 79 17.10 2.05 -13.04
N VAL A 80 16.28 1.08 -12.62
CA VAL A 80 14.99 0.76 -13.26
C VAL A 80 14.02 1.95 -13.21
N ILE A 81 13.85 2.57 -12.03
CA ILE A 81 12.96 3.73 -11.88
C ILE A 81 13.45 4.87 -12.79
N MET A 82 14.75 5.18 -12.74
CA MET A 82 15.31 6.25 -13.55
C MET A 82 15.13 6.00 -15.06
N GLU A 83 15.41 4.78 -15.53
CA GLU A 83 15.21 4.41 -16.93
C GLU A 83 13.74 4.48 -17.35
N HIS A 84 12.82 4.07 -16.48
CA HIS A 84 11.39 4.17 -16.75
C HIS A 84 10.96 5.62 -16.99
N TYR A 85 11.26 6.52 -16.06
CA TYR A 85 10.90 7.94 -16.19
C TYR A 85 11.61 8.60 -17.38
N LEU A 86 12.87 8.26 -17.65
CA LEU A 86 13.58 8.77 -18.85
C LEU A 86 12.99 8.26 -20.16
N SER A 87 12.36 7.08 -20.16
CA SER A 87 11.71 6.53 -21.35
C SER A 87 10.40 7.23 -21.72
N GLY A 88 9.79 7.98 -20.79
CA GLY A 88 8.49 8.63 -20.98
C GLY A 88 7.31 7.64 -21.09
N ALA A 89 7.53 6.36 -20.79
CA ALA A 89 6.45 5.38 -20.67
C ALA A 89 5.53 5.74 -19.49
N PRO A 90 4.23 5.42 -19.57
CA PRO A 90 3.32 5.70 -18.47
C PRO A 90 3.59 4.75 -17.29
N VAL A 91 3.34 5.23 -16.08
CA VAL A 91 3.49 4.43 -14.84
C VAL A 91 2.44 3.33 -14.78
N LEU A 92 1.20 3.63 -15.17
CA LEU A 92 0.08 2.69 -15.30
C LEU A 92 -0.34 2.59 -16.78
N SER A 93 -0.75 1.41 -17.22
CA SER A 93 -1.34 1.24 -18.55
C SER A 93 -2.72 1.92 -18.62
N ASP A 94 -3.15 2.35 -19.81
CA ASP A 94 -4.45 3.02 -20.03
C ASP A 94 -5.66 2.14 -19.71
N ASP A 95 -5.45 0.82 -19.62
CA ASP A 95 -6.40 -0.07 -18.96
C ASP A 95 -6.30 0.28 -17.47
N GLU A 96 -7.19 1.17 -17.01
CA GLU A 96 -7.47 1.35 -15.60
C GLU A 96 -7.88 -0.02 -15.07
N GLY A 97 -6.88 -0.84 -14.73
CA GLY A 97 -7.04 -2.01 -13.91
C GLY A 97 -7.67 -1.46 -12.66
N ALA A 98 -9.00 -1.52 -12.62
CA ALA A 98 -9.77 -1.27 -11.44
C ALA A 98 -9.06 -2.09 -10.38
N GLU A 99 -8.78 -1.47 -9.23
CA GLU A 99 -8.54 -2.31 -8.06
C GLU A 99 -9.64 -3.35 -8.10
N VAL A 100 -9.26 -4.63 -8.14
CA VAL A 100 -10.22 -5.70 -7.93
C VAL A 100 -10.66 -5.46 -6.50
N ALA A 101 -11.70 -4.64 -6.34
CA ALA A 101 -12.27 -4.29 -5.08
C ALA A 101 -12.69 -5.64 -4.52
N SER A 102 -11.94 -6.12 -3.55
CA SER A 102 -12.35 -7.29 -2.79
C SER A 102 -13.74 -6.94 -2.28
N GLU A 103 -14.73 -7.78 -2.61
CA GLU A 103 -16.14 -7.47 -2.31
C GLU A 103 -16.23 -7.11 -0.83
N GLU A 104 -16.53 -5.83 -0.58
CA GLU A 104 -16.70 -5.36 0.79
C GLU A 104 -17.92 -6.06 1.37
N PHE A 105 -17.82 -6.51 2.63
CA PHE A 105 -18.94 -7.13 3.31
C PHE A 105 -19.33 -6.37 4.56
N PHE A 106 -20.61 -6.03 4.67
CA PHE A 106 -21.23 -5.47 5.86
C PHE A 106 -22.76 -5.58 5.74
N ASP A 107 -23.47 -5.52 6.86
CA ASP A 107 -24.92 -5.51 6.85
C ASP A 107 -25.44 -4.11 6.46
N GLU A 108 -26.53 -4.03 5.70
CA GLU A 108 -27.13 -2.74 5.26
C GLU A 108 -27.47 -1.84 6.46
N ALA A 109 -27.81 -2.44 7.60
CA ALA A 109 -28.07 -1.71 8.84
C ALA A 109 -26.83 -0.97 9.41
N ASP A 110 -25.63 -1.37 9.01
CA ASP A 110 -24.36 -0.80 9.47
C ASP A 110 -23.79 0.25 8.49
N GLU A 111 -24.53 0.65 7.45
CA GLU A 111 -24.03 1.56 6.40
C GLU A 111 -23.49 2.89 6.97
N GLU A 112 -24.17 3.50 7.94
CA GLU A 112 -23.71 4.73 8.59
C GLU A 112 -22.41 4.52 9.38
N ILE A 113 -22.29 3.37 10.06
CA ILE A 113 -21.08 2.98 10.80
C ILE A 113 -19.92 2.81 9.83
N VAL A 114 -20.14 2.08 8.72
CA VAL A 114 -19.13 1.83 7.69
C VAL A 114 -18.68 3.11 7.02
N SER A 115 -19.60 4.03 6.71
CA SER A 115 -19.24 5.36 6.19
C SER A 115 -18.33 6.11 7.16
N THR A 116 -18.65 6.08 8.45
CA THR A 116 -17.83 6.73 9.49
C THR A 116 -16.46 6.07 9.65
N ILE A 117 -16.38 4.72 9.57
CA ILE A 117 -15.12 3.99 9.57
C ILE A 117 -14.24 4.46 8.40
N LYS A 118 -14.79 4.46 7.18
CA LYS A 118 -14.06 4.87 5.97
C LYS A 118 -13.56 6.31 6.08
N GLU A 119 -14.39 7.23 6.54
CA GLU A 119 -13.99 8.63 6.75
C GLU A 119 -12.82 8.76 7.73
N LEU A 120 -12.86 8.04 8.86
CA LEU A 120 -11.77 8.05 9.85
C LEU A 120 -10.48 7.44 9.29
N LEU A 121 -10.58 6.36 8.53
CA LEU A 121 -9.44 5.74 7.86
C LEU A 121 -8.79 6.73 6.89
N ASP A 122 -9.59 7.35 6.01
CA ASP A 122 -9.11 8.28 4.99
C ASP A 122 -8.50 9.55 5.57
N THR A 123 -9.14 10.13 6.59
CA THR A 123 -8.73 11.44 7.13
C THR A 123 -7.63 11.35 8.17
N ARG A 124 -7.47 10.22 8.88
CA ARG A 124 -6.54 10.11 10.01
C ARG A 124 -5.53 8.99 9.93
N VAL A 125 -5.86 7.87 9.30
CA VAL A 125 -4.99 6.69 9.30
C VAL A 125 -4.15 6.61 8.03
N ARG A 126 -4.78 6.65 6.86
CA ARG A 126 -4.10 6.55 5.57
C ARG A 126 -3.00 7.59 5.37
N PRO A 127 -3.12 8.87 5.83
CA PRO A 127 -2.02 9.83 5.72
C PRO A 127 -0.75 9.39 6.47
N ALA A 128 -0.90 8.83 7.67
CA ALA A 128 0.24 8.33 8.45
C ALA A 128 0.82 7.07 7.82
N VAL A 129 -0.03 6.17 7.34
CA VAL A 129 0.39 4.93 6.68
C VAL A 129 1.12 5.20 5.36
N ALA A 130 0.69 6.19 4.58
CA ALA A 130 1.36 6.60 3.35
C ALA A 130 2.75 7.20 3.62
N GLN A 131 2.93 7.90 4.74
CA GLN A 131 4.26 8.36 5.17
C GLN A 131 5.19 7.16 5.40
N ASP A 132 4.68 6.09 6.02
CA ASP A 132 5.40 4.84 6.25
C ASP A 132 5.57 3.96 5.00
N GLY A 133 5.04 4.38 3.84
CA GLY A 133 5.20 3.69 2.57
C GLY A 133 4.19 2.57 2.31
N GLY A 134 3.04 2.57 2.98
CA GLY A 134 1.96 1.63 2.77
C GLY A 134 0.63 2.30 2.43
N ASP A 135 -0.43 1.48 2.45
CA ASP A 135 -1.82 1.94 2.48
C ASP A 135 -2.70 0.90 3.20
N ILE A 136 -3.90 1.30 3.58
CA ILE A 136 -4.93 0.41 4.10
C ILE A 136 -6.25 0.66 3.40
N THR A 137 -6.98 -0.42 3.10
CA THR A 137 -8.33 -0.33 2.56
C THR A 137 -9.30 -1.07 3.44
N PHE A 138 -10.50 -0.52 3.59
CA PHE A 138 -11.61 -1.21 4.23
C PHE A 138 -11.97 -2.46 3.41
N HIS A 139 -12.23 -3.56 4.10
CA HIS A 139 -12.64 -4.83 3.47
C HIS A 139 -13.97 -5.33 4.03
N GLY A 140 -14.30 -5.02 5.29
CA GLY A 140 -15.62 -5.37 5.80
C GLY A 140 -15.85 -4.98 7.24
N PHE A 141 -17.10 -5.05 7.66
CA PHE A 141 -17.53 -4.85 9.03
C PHE A 141 -18.58 -5.90 9.40
N LYS A 142 -18.35 -6.60 10.51
CA LYS A 142 -19.29 -7.61 11.00
C LYS A 142 -19.13 -7.82 12.50
N GLU A 143 -20.25 -7.81 13.23
CA GLU A 143 -20.28 -8.11 14.68
C GLU A 143 -19.28 -7.26 15.49
N GLY A 144 -19.13 -5.98 15.11
CA GLY A 144 -18.18 -5.05 15.74
C GLY A 144 -16.72 -5.26 15.32
N ILE A 145 -16.42 -6.11 14.33
CA ILE A 145 -15.06 -6.36 13.85
C ILE A 145 -14.86 -5.66 12.51
N VAL A 146 -13.85 -4.79 12.44
CA VAL A 146 -13.42 -4.11 11.21
C VAL A 146 -12.32 -4.91 10.55
N PHE A 147 -12.53 -5.31 9.30
CA PHE A 147 -11.59 -6.04 8.47
C PHE A 147 -10.89 -5.06 7.52
N LEU A 148 -9.56 -5.04 7.56
CA LEU A 148 -8.73 -4.12 6.78
C LEU A 148 -7.73 -4.89 5.95
N GLN A 149 -7.61 -4.52 4.67
CA GLN A 149 -6.54 -5.01 3.82
C GLN A 149 -5.33 -4.09 3.93
N MET A 150 -4.19 -4.65 4.32
CA MET A 150 -2.92 -3.94 4.45
C MET A 150 -2.13 -4.03 3.12
N LYS A 151 -1.58 -2.91 2.64
CA LYS A 151 -0.85 -2.80 1.38
C LYS A 151 0.54 -2.17 1.58
N GLY A 152 1.46 -2.44 0.66
CA GLY A 152 2.83 -1.89 0.71
C GLY A 152 3.56 -2.24 2.01
N ALA A 153 4.22 -1.26 2.63
CA ALA A 153 5.04 -1.47 3.82
C ALA A 153 4.27 -2.03 5.05
N CYS A 154 2.95 -1.83 5.11
CA CYS A 154 2.12 -2.32 6.21
C CYS A 154 1.83 -3.83 6.13
N GLN A 155 2.11 -4.45 4.99
CA GLN A 155 1.85 -5.87 4.76
C GLN A 155 3.04 -6.74 5.19
N GLY A 156 2.77 -7.92 5.76
CA GLY A 156 3.76 -8.97 5.96
C GLY A 156 4.78 -8.78 7.08
N CYS A 157 4.73 -7.68 7.84
CA CYS A 157 5.61 -7.45 9.00
C CYS A 157 4.83 -7.61 10.33
N PRO A 158 5.05 -8.69 11.10
CA PRO A 158 4.32 -8.92 12.35
C PRO A 158 4.40 -7.77 13.36
N SER A 159 5.56 -7.10 13.43
CA SER A 159 5.79 -5.98 14.34
C SER A 159 5.02 -4.72 13.93
N SER A 160 5.05 -4.38 12.63
CA SER A 160 4.36 -3.22 12.08
C SER A 160 2.84 -3.44 12.10
N THR A 161 2.38 -4.64 11.74
CA THR A 161 0.95 -4.97 11.75
C THR A 161 0.37 -4.94 13.15
N ALA A 162 1.08 -5.42 14.18
CA ALA A 162 0.59 -5.37 15.56
C ALA A 162 0.43 -3.93 16.05
N THR A 163 1.45 -3.09 15.89
CA THR A 163 1.40 -1.71 16.41
C THR A 163 0.36 -0.88 15.66
N LEU A 164 0.33 -0.98 14.33
CA LEU A 164 -0.65 -0.28 13.50
C LEU A 164 -2.07 -0.73 13.83
N LYS A 165 -2.32 -2.05 13.95
CA LYS A 165 -3.62 -2.60 14.38
C LYS A 165 -4.10 -1.94 15.67
N HIS A 166 -3.27 -1.90 16.71
CA HIS A 166 -3.65 -1.32 18.00
C HIS A 166 -3.94 0.18 17.88
N GLY A 167 -3.15 0.91 17.09
CA GLY A 167 -3.39 2.34 16.83
C GLY A 167 -4.76 2.59 16.18
N ILE A 168 -5.08 1.82 15.14
CA ILE A 168 -6.35 1.92 14.42
C ILE A 168 -7.51 1.49 15.31
N GLU A 169 -7.38 0.39 16.02
CA GLU A 169 -8.42 -0.13 16.90
C GLU A 169 -8.78 0.87 18.00
N ASN A 170 -7.77 1.49 18.64
CA ASN A 170 -8.00 2.53 19.65
C ASN A 170 -8.68 3.77 19.07
N LEU A 171 -8.28 4.18 17.86
CA LEU A 171 -8.90 5.31 17.17
C LEU A 171 -10.37 5.01 16.85
N LEU A 172 -10.65 3.88 16.22
CA LEU A 172 -12.01 3.52 15.81
C LEU A 172 -12.93 3.35 17.03
N ARG A 173 -12.48 2.63 18.08
CA ARG A 173 -13.25 2.48 19.33
C ARG A 173 -13.56 3.81 20.03
N HIS A 174 -12.71 4.82 19.87
CA HIS A 174 -12.95 6.13 20.47
C HIS A 174 -14.09 6.89 19.79
N PHE A 175 -14.20 6.78 18.46
CA PHE A 175 -15.20 7.51 17.66
C PHE A 175 -16.44 6.67 17.35
N ILE A 176 -16.35 5.34 17.42
CA ILE A 176 -17.39 4.39 17.02
C ILE A 176 -17.48 3.29 18.11
N PRO A 177 -18.35 3.45 19.12
CA PRO A 177 -18.49 2.51 20.23
C PRO A 177 -18.85 1.07 19.83
N GLU A 178 -19.45 0.88 18.65
CA GLU A 178 -19.83 -0.41 18.06
C GLU A 178 -18.62 -1.21 17.57
N VAL A 179 -17.50 -0.52 17.28
CA VAL A 179 -16.26 -1.19 16.91
C VAL A 179 -15.66 -1.82 18.16
N SER A 180 -15.41 -3.12 18.11
CA SER A 180 -14.83 -3.92 19.16
C SER A 180 -13.47 -4.49 18.78
N GLU A 181 -13.13 -4.68 17.50
CA GLU A 181 -11.83 -5.24 17.10
C GLU A 181 -11.44 -4.79 15.68
N VAL A 182 -10.13 -4.71 15.40
CA VAL A 182 -9.60 -4.60 14.02
C VAL A 182 -8.83 -5.88 13.64
N ARG A 183 -9.08 -6.42 12.44
CA ARG A 183 -8.37 -7.59 11.91
C ARG A 183 -7.81 -7.32 10.51
N PRO A 184 -6.53 -7.66 10.24
CA PRO A 184 -6.02 -7.69 8.88
C PRO A 184 -6.62 -8.90 8.12
N VAL A 185 -6.79 -8.76 6.79
CA VAL A 185 -7.17 -9.84 5.87
C VAL A 185 -6.09 -10.18 4.87
#